data_AF-U1Q0T1-F1
#
_entry.id   AF-U1Q0T1-F1
#
_cell.length_a   1.000
_cell.length_b   1.000
_cell.length_c   1.000
_cell.angle_alpha   90.00
_cell.angle_beta   90.00
_cell.angle_gamma   90.00
#
_symmetry.space_group_name_H-M   'P 1'
#
loop_
_entity.id
_entity.type
_entity.pdbx_description
1 polymer ?
#
loop_
_entity_poly.entity_id
_entity_poly.type
_entity_poly.pdbx_seq_one_letter_code
_entity_poly.pdbx_strand_id
1 'polypeptide(L)'
;MLSSPVGVVTDLDGTVVFGGVADPRLAPFLGRAAGREDISVIVATSRAPRGMAEVLGDAVTCLEGSVCLNGALLCLGDKERRYPMRADHVRAVVDAAFRAGMPLYVDRGHSFTALAGHVPVAGPRSGEASAAVSDFAASPGTAAEKETRRRGSQDSETAPGLWDGLEHMRDYPDGTWCTDPAQVPTEDVLKVTVVSRRYQGRAGQDIIRQRIADPLQEAADPGTRAAGAQETGGPEPAGALQDLLGLRLDGVVAYPHEDGVVDVCAAGVDKSVCMRLPTGEEEPAASGRADTTERTAVMGQAPGLRHRPVSTWVAVGNDANDIAMIRAADIGVIVGDGLEEVRARRQTVRVPSRPGAVVSILEQLLELHH
;
A
#
# COMPACT_ATOMS: atom_id res chain seq x y z
N MET A 1 10.38 -2.12 32.00
CA MET A 1 9.31 -1.12 32.18
C MET A 1 9.51 -0.04 31.13
N LEU A 2 8.45 0.32 30.42
CA LEU A 2 8.51 1.41 29.44
C LEU A 2 8.53 2.74 30.16
N SER A 3 9.23 3.73 29.61
CA SER A 3 9.04 5.11 30.04
C SER A 3 7.70 5.58 29.46
N SER A 4 6.84 6.14 30.31
CA SER A 4 5.59 6.80 29.88
C SER A 4 5.88 8.26 29.52
N PRO A 5 5.21 8.83 28.50
CA PRO A 5 4.15 8.22 27.67
C PRO A 5 4.68 7.28 26.57
N VAL A 6 3.83 6.36 26.10
CA VAL A 6 4.17 5.33 25.10
C VAL A 6 3.36 5.53 23.82
N GLY A 7 4.04 5.51 22.67
CA GLY A 7 3.42 5.48 21.35
C GLY A 7 3.56 4.10 20.72
N VAL A 8 2.45 3.50 20.29
CA VAL A 8 2.39 2.23 19.57
C VAL A 8 2.05 2.50 18.11
N VAL A 9 2.86 1.95 17.21
CA VAL A 9 2.61 1.96 15.76
C VAL A 9 2.53 0.53 15.29
N THR A 10 1.40 0.10 14.75
CA THR A 10 1.21 -1.29 14.31
C THR A 10 0.81 -1.36 12.85
N ASP A 11 1.41 -2.30 12.12
CA ASP A 11 0.88 -2.73 10.84
C ASP A 11 -0.45 -3.49 11.01
N LEU A 12 -1.17 -3.68 9.89
CA LEU A 12 -2.41 -4.45 9.80
C LEU A 12 -2.18 -5.88 9.30
N ASP A 13 -1.94 -6.04 8.00
CA ASP A 13 -2.03 -7.31 7.28
C ASP A 13 -0.85 -8.24 7.59
N GLY A 14 -1.14 -9.38 8.20
CA GLY A 14 -0.11 -10.30 8.71
C GLY A 14 0.44 -9.90 10.08
N THR A 15 -0.04 -8.80 10.66
CA THR A 15 0.34 -8.32 11.99
C THR A 15 -0.81 -8.42 13.00
N VAL A 16 -1.89 -7.64 12.82
CA VAL A 16 -3.12 -7.73 13.65
C VAL A 16 -4.35 -8.14 12.84
N VAL A 17 -4.19 -8.37 11.54
CA VAL A 17 -5.22 -8.84 10.62
C VAL A 17 -4.69 -10.10 9.95
N PHE A 18 -5.43 -11.21 10.08
CA PHE A 18 -5.05 -12.51 9.52
C PHE A 18 -6.18 -13.04 8.65
N GLY A 19 -5.88 -13.41 7.40
CA GLY A 19 -6.89 -13.89 6.45
C GLY A 19 -7.99 -12.86 6.15
N GLY A 20 -7.66 -11.56 6.21
CA GLY A 20 -8.61 -10.46 6.03
C GLY A 20 -9.47 -10.13 7.24
N VAL A 21 -9.27 -10.80 8.38
CA VAL A 21 -10.06 -10.59 9.61
C VAL A 21 -9.17 -10.02 10.70
N ALA A 22 -9.61 -8.94 11.33
CA ALA A 22 -8.93 -8.35 12.49
C ALA A 22 -8.91 -9.34 13.67
N ASP A 23 -7.82 -9.34 14.43
CA ASP A 23 -7.73 -10.07 15.69
C ASP A 23 -8.90 -9.64 16.60
N PRO A 24 -9.75 -10.58 17.08
CA PRO A 24 -10.91 -10.24 17.90
C PRO A 24 -10.54 -9.54 19.21
N ARG A 25 -9.28 -9.63 19.66
CA ARG A 25 -8.78 -8.96 20.85
C ARG A 25 -8.33 -7.51 20.58
N LEU A 26 -8.18 -7.13 19.31
CA LEU A 26 -7.70 -5.80 18.91
C LEU A 26 -8.66 -4.69 19.32
N ALA A 27 -9.95 -4.78 18.97
CA ALA A 27 -10.91 -3.73 19.30
C ALA A 27 -11.05 -3.49 20.83
N PRO A 28 -11.18 -4.52 21.69
CA PRO A 28 -11.12 -4.33 23.14
C PRO A 28 -9.81 -3.71 23.64
N PHE A 29 -8.67 -4.09 23.06
CA PHE A 29 -7.37 -3.52 23.38
C PHE A 29 -7.31 -2.02 23.05
N LEU A 30 -7.73 -1.64 21.83
CA LEU A 30 -7.78 -0.26 21.38
C LEU A 30 -8.68 0.59 22.28
N GLY A 31 -9.84 0.07 22.67
CA GLY A 31 -10.74 0.76 23.60
C GLY A 31 -10.10 1.05 24.96
N ARG A 32 -9.32 0.11 25.51
CA ARG A 32 -8.59 0.32 26.78
C ARG A 32 -7.42 1.29 26.61
N ALA A 33 -6.68 1.20 25.50
CA ALA A 33 -5.58 2.11 25.21
C ALA A 33 -6.08 3.55 25.01
N ALA A 34 -7.20 3.75 24.32
CA ALA A 34 -7.81 5.07 24.12
C ALA A 34 -8.25 5.75 25.43
N GLY A 35 -8.59 4.96 26.46
CA GLY A 35 -8.92 5.45 27.80
C GLY A 35 -7.72 5.89 28.63
N ARG A 36 -6.49 5.77 28.11
CA ARG A 36 -5.25 6.10 28.82
C ARG A 36 -4.60 7.33 28.19
N GLU A 37 -4.34 8.36 28.98
CA GLU A 37 -3.70 9.59 28.49
C GLU A 37 -2.23 9.39 28.12
N ASP A 38 -1.59 8.37 28.71
CA ASP A 38 -0.18 8.04 28.52
C ASP A 38 0.09 7.01 27.41
N ILE A 39 -0.95 6.59 26.67
CA ILE A 39 -0.84 5.62 25.58
C ILE A 39 -1.46 6.20 24.31
N SER A 40 -0.69 6.13 23.24
CA SER A 40 -1.09 6.53 21.90
C SER A 40 -1.00 5.32 20.99
N VAL A 41 -2.06 5.01 20.23
CA VAL A 41 -2.04 3.93 19.24
C VAL A 41 -2.32 4.48 17.85
N ILE A 42 -1.42 4.14 16.93
CA ILE A 42 -1.46 4.52 15.51
C ILE A 42 -1.40 3.24 14.69
N VAL A 43 -2.25 3.14 13.68
CA VAL A 43 -2.17 2.07 12.69
C VAL A 43 -1.37 2.56 11.49
N ALA A 44 -0.41 1.77 11.01
CA ALA A 44 0.43 2.10 9.86
C ALA A 44 0.38 1.01 8.78
N THR A 45 -0.28 1.27 7.66
CA THR A 45 -0.65 0.25 6.68
C THR A 45 -0.38 0.69 5.23
N SER A 46 -0.23 -0.28 4.34
CA SER A 46 -0.25 -0.06 2.89
C SER A 46 -1.65 0.31 2.36
N ARG A 47 -2.71 -0.06 3.10
CA ARG A 47 -4.11 0.20 2.72
C ARG A 47 -4.42 1.69 2.68
N ALA A 48 -5.42 2.05 1.89
CA ALA A 48 -6.10 3.33 1.99
C ALA A 48 -6.98 3.40 3.25
N PRO A 49 -7.38 4.59 3.73
CA PRO A 49 -8.26 4.72 4.89
C PRO A 49 -9.54 3.87 4.81
N ARG A 50 -10.13 3.75 3.63
CA ARG A 50 -11.32 2.90 3.40
C ARG A 50 -11.07 1.42 3.72
N GLY A 51 -9.94 0.87 3.30
CA GLY A 51 -9.60 -0.54 3.52
C GLY A 51 -9.17 -0.82 4.96
N MET A 52 -8.66 0.19 5.68
CA MET A 52 -8.43 0.13 7.12
C MET A 52 -9.78 0.12 7.87
N ALA A 53 -10.68 1.04 7.51
CA ALA A 53 -12.00 1.16 8.15
C ALA A 53 -12.86 -0.08 7.96
N GLU A 54 -12.79 -0.73 6.79
CA GLU A 54 -13.48 -1.99 6.52
C GLU A 54 -13.11 -3.08 7.52
N VAL A 55 -11.83 -3.21 7.86
CA VAL A 55 -11.33 -4.29 8.72
C VAL A 55 -11.46 -3.95 10.20
N LEU A 56 -11.22 -2.70 10.57
CA LEU A 56 -11.27 -2.28 11.98
C LEU A 56 -12.67 -1.87 12.43
N GLY A 57 -13.58 -1.58 11.50
CA GLY A 57 -14.92 -1.06 11.80
C GLY A 57 -14.85 0.17 12.71
N ASP A 58 -15.73 0.22 13.71
CA ASP A 58 -15.81 1.34 14.66
C ASP A 58 -14.55 1.51 15.52
N ALA A 59 -13.68 0.50 15.62
CA ALA A 59 -12.45 0.58 16.42
C ALA A 59 -11.45 1.61 15.89
N VAL A 60 -11.59 2.07 14.64
CA VAL A 60 -10.80 3.20 14.10
C VAL A 60 -10.94 4.46 14.95
N THR A 61 -12.09 4.65 15.61
CA THR A 61 -12.35 5.82 16.47
C THR A 61 -11.53 5.82 17.75
N CYS A 62 -10.94 4.68 18.12
CA CYS A 62 -10.06 4.55 19.28
C CYS A 62 -8.59 4.88 18.98
N LEU A 63 -8.24 5.13 17.72
CA LEU A 63 -6.87 5.45 17.32
C LEU A 63 -6.57 6.94 17.55
N GLU A 64 -5.33 7.25 17.96
CA GLU A 64 -4.85 8.65 17.93
C GLU A 64 -4.69 9.13 16.49
N GLY A 65 -4.32 8.20 15.60
CA GLY A 65 -4.16 8.50 14.19
C GLY A 65 -3.89 7.27 13.34
N SER A 66 -3.65 7.51 12.06
CA SER A 66 -3.33 6.49 11.07
C SER A 66 -2.26 6.98 10.09
N VAL A 67 -1.46 6.03 9.63
CA VAL A 67 -0.47 6.18 8.58
C VAL A 67 -0.89 5.24 7.45
N CYS A 68 -1.60 5.75 6.46
CA CYS A 68 -2.10 4.96 5.33
C CYS A 68 -1.16 5.08 4.12
N LEU A 69 -1.35 4.18 3.14
CA LEU A 69 -0.65 4.22 1.86
C LEU A 69 0.88 4.21 2.02
N ASN A 70 1.39 3.35 2.92
CA ASN A 70 2.80 3.21 3.28
C ASN A 70 3.46 4.52 3.77
N GLY A 71 2.69 5.44 4.35
CA GLY A 71 3.21 6.73 4.84
C GLY A 71 2.81 7.93 4.03
N ALA A 72 2.29 7.74 2.82
CA ALA A 72 1.91 8.85 1.94
C ALA A 72 0.73 9.67 2.48
N LEU A 73 -0.04 9.09 3.40
CA LEU A 73 -1.13 9.76 4.11
C LEU A 73 -0.98 9.57 5.62
N LEU A 74 -0.84 10.66 6.36
CA LEU A 74 -0.81 10.67 7.81
C LEU A 74 -1.99 11.49 8.34
N CYS A 75 -2.85 10.88 9.15
CA CYS A 75 -3.98 11.53 9.80
C CYS A 75 -3.84 11.43 11.32
N LEU A 76 -3.80 12.56 12.03
CA LEU A 76 -3.82 12.63 13.50
C LEU A 76 -5.00 13.48 13.95
N GLY A 77 -5.96 12.88 14.65
CA GLY A 77 -7.23 13.55 14.92
C GLY A 77 -7.89 14.03 13.62
N ASP A 78 -8.16 15.34 13.55
CA ASP A 78 -8.77 16.02 12.38
C ASP A 78 -7.73 16.54 11.37
N LYS A 79 -6.43 16.45 11.70
CA LYS A 79 -5.35 16.98 10.86
C LYS A 79 -4.81 15.91 9.93
N GLU A 80 -4.60 16.30 8.68
CA GLU A 80 -4.04 15.45 7.64
C GLU A 80 -2.72 16.03 7.10
N ARG A 81 -1.75 15.16 6.84
CA ARG A 81 -0.55 15.46 6.06
C ARG A 81 -0.40 14.45 4.92
N ARG A 82 -0.19 14.97 3.72
CA ARG A 82 -0.12 14.22 2.46
C ARG A 82 1.27 14.34 1.85
N TYR A 83 1.75 13.27 1.25
CA TYR A 83 3.01 13.24 0.51
C TYR A 83 2.80 12.67 -0.89
N PRO A 84 2.27 13.48 -1.82
CA PRO A 84 1.97 13.02 -3.16
C PRO A 84 3.24 12.72 -3.96
N MET A 85 3.10 11.76 -4.87
CA MET A 85 4.08 11.48 -5.91
C MET A 85 4.15 12.66 -6.89
N ARG A 86 5.32 12.86 -7.51
CA ARG A 86 5.45 13.81 -8.61
C ARG A 86 4.63 13.33 -9.81
N ALA A 87 3.91 14.22 -10.47
CA ALA A 87 3.01 13.87 -11.57
C ALA A 87 3.71 13.17 -12.75
N ASP A 88 4.96 13.51 -13.04
CA ASP A 88 5.78 12.82 -14.04
C ASP A 88 6.14 11.38 -13.63
N HIS A 89 6.38 11.12 -12.34
CA HIS A 89 6.56 9.75 -11.84
C HIS A 89 5.28 8.92 -11.98
N VAL A 90 4.13 9.51 -11.63
CA VAL A 90 2.83 8.82 -11.79
C VAL A 90 2.60 8.44 -13.24
N ARG A 91 2.76 9.38 -14.18
CA ARG A 91 2.64 9.10 -15.62
C ARG A 91 3.59 7.99 -16.07
N ALA A 92 4.86 8.08 -15.68
CA ALA A 92 5.84 7.07 -16.06
C ALA A 92 5.45 5.66 -15.58
N VAL A 93 4.97 5.52 -14.34
CA VAL A 93 4.51 4.24 -13.77
C VAL A 93 3.26 3.75 -14.50
N VAL A 94 2.26 4.62 -14.70
CA VAL A 94 1.00 4.29 -15.38
C VAL A 94 1.27 3.85 -16.82
N ASP A 95 2.06 4.61 -17.57
CA ASP A 95 2.41 4.30 -18.95
C ASP A 95 3.20 3.00 -19.07
N ALA A 96 4.12 2.73 -18.14
CA ALA A 96 4.90 1.49 -18.13
C ALA A 96 4.03 0.27 -17.84
N ALA A 97 3.21 0.33 -16.79
CA ALA A 97 2.30 -0.74 -16.43
C ALA A 97 1.25 -0.98 -17.53
N PHE A 98 0.71 0.10 -18.11
CA PHE A 98 -0.17 0.02 -19.26
C PHE A 98 0.54 -0.69 -20.42
N ARG A 99 1.72 -0.24 -20.89
CA ARG A 99 2.46 -0.94 -21.97
C ARG A 99 2.75 -2.41 -21.67
N ALA A 100 2.94 -2.77 -20.41
CA ALA A 100 3.13 -4.16 -19.97
C ALA A 100 1.81 -4.97 -19.89
N GLY A 101 0.66 -4.35 -20.16
CA GLY A 101 -0.67 -4.94 -20.07
C GLY A 101 -1.12 -5.20 -18.64
N MET A 102 -0.48 -4.57 -17.65
CA MET A 102 -0.75 -4.79 -16.23
C MET A 102 -1.89 -3.91 -15.73
N PRO A 103 -2.90 -4.48 -15.05
CA PRO A 103 -3.89 -3.67 -14.35
C PRO A 103 -3.22 -2.92 -13.20
N LEU A 104 -3.77 -1.74 -12.89
CA LEU A 104 -3.30 -0.91 -11.78
C LEU A 104 -4.45 -0.09 -11.20
N TYR A 105 -4.22 0.49 -10.03
CA TYR A 105 -5.01 1.60 -9.54
C TYR A 105 -4.13 2.69 -8.92
N VAL A 106 -4.58 3.94 -8.99
CA VAL A 106 -3.95 5.08 -8.33
C VAL A 106 -4.83 5.57 -7.18
N ASP A 107 -4.21 5.88 -6.05
CA ASP A 107 -4.91 6.27 -4.82
C ASP A 107 -4.64 7.72 -4.45
N ARG A 108 -5.70 8.47 -4.10
CA ARG A 108 -5.66 9.86 -3.62
C ARG A 108 -6.17 9.99 -2.18
N GLY A 109 -6.14 8.93 -1.40
CA GLY A 109 -6.62 8.85 -0.01
C GLY A 109 -8.14 8.69 0.10
N HIS A 110 -8.90 9.63 -0.48
CA HIS A 110 -10.37 9.67 -0.41
C HIS A 110 -11.07 9.09 -1.65
N SER A 111 -10.31 8.75 -2.68
CA SER A 111 -10.79 8.16 -3.93
C SER A 111 -9.68 7.38 -4.61
N PHE A 112 -10.05 6.53 -5.57
CA PHE A 112 -9.09 5.85 -6.44
C PHE A 112 -9.55 5.84 -7.90
N THR A 113 -8.60 5.60 -8.80
CA THR A 113 -8.88 5.35 -10.22
C THR A 113 -8.19 4.07 -10.65
N ALA A 114 -8.98 3.09 -11.07
CA ALA A 114 -8.53 1.81 -11.58
C ALA A 114 -8.40 1.87 -13.11
N LEU A 115 -7.28 1.33 -13.62
CA LEU A 115 -7.00 1.17 -15.03
C LEU A 115 -6.93 -0.32 -15.35
N ALA A 116 -7.74 -0.73 -16.33
CA ALA A 116 -7.78 -2.09 -16.83
C ALA A 116 -6.41 -2.57 -17.35
N GLY A 117 -6.12 -3.85 -17.15
CA GLY A 117 -5.07 -4.52 -17.93
C GLY A 117 -5.52 -4.63 -19.39
N HIS A 118 -4.58 -4.80 -20.31
CA HIS A 118 -4.91 -5.10 -21.70
C HIS A 118 -3.96 -6.15 -22.28
N VAL A 119 -4.22 -6.58 -23.52
CA VAL A 119 -3.25 -7.42 -24.25
C VAL A 119 -2.12 -6.51 -24.68
N PRO A 120 -0.87 -6.73 -24.24
CA PRO A 120 0.25 -5.85 -24.59
C PRO A 120 0.32 -5.65 -26.10
N VAL A 121 0.34 -4.40 -26.56
CA VAL A 121 0.58 -4.12 -27.97
C VAL A 121 1.98 -4.64 -28.28
N ALA A 122 2.09 -5.64 -29.16
CA ALA A 122 3.38 -6.09 -29.65
C ALA A 122 4.10 -4.86 -30.23
N GLY A 123 5.17 -4.41 -29.56
CA GLY A 123 5.98 -3.32 -30.07
C GLY A 123 6.43 -3.64 -31.50
N PRO A 124 6.64 -2.64 -32.37
CA PRO A 124 7.22 -2.91 -33.68
C PRO A 124 8.52 -3.67 -33.44
N ARG A 125 8.59 -4.92 -33.91
CA ARG A 125 9.82 -5.68 -33.90
C ARG A 125 10.86 -4.81 -34.61
N SER A 126 11.97 -4.53 -33.95
CA SER A 126 13.11 -3.88 -34.54
C SER A 126 13.66 -4.78 -35.66
N GLY A 127 13.12 -4.61 -36.86
CA GLY A 127 13.46 -5.42 -38.01
C GLY A 127 12.28 -5.68 -38.94
N GLU A 128 11.68 -4.62 -39.50
CA GLU A 128 11.11 -4.69 -40.86
C GLU A 128 10.95 -3.26 -41.39
N ALA A 129 12.00 -2.80 -42.06
CA ALA A 129 11.93 -1.67 -42.95
C ALA A 129 11.37 -2.14 -44.31
N SER A 130 10.33 -1.43 -44.77
CA SER A 130 9.98 -1.21 -46.19
C SER A 130 9.47 -2.37 -47.05
N ALA A 131 8.16 -2.34 -47.35
CA ALA A 131 7.54 -2.48 -48.68
C ALA A 131 6.02 -2.42 -48.45
N ALA A 132 5.15 -1.79 -49.23
CA ALA A 132 5.23 -1.02 -50.46
C ALA A 132 3.90 -0.26 -50.57
N VAL A 133 3.94 0.83 -51.31
CA VAL A 133 2.78 1.58 -51.83
C VAL A 133 1.89 0.65 -52.66
N SER A 134 0.56 0.74 -52.49
CA SER A 134 -0.35 0.60 -53.64
C SER A 134 -1.65 1.35 -53.36
N ASP A 135 -1.83 2.44 -54.11
CA ASP A 135 -3.10 3.11 -54.33
C ASP A 135 -4.13 2.14 -54.95
N PHE A 136 -5.39 2.27 -54.56
CA PHE A 136 -6.50 2.24 -55.50
C PHE A 136 -7.67 3.09 -55.00
N ALA A 137 -8.24 3.85 -55.95
CA ALA A 137 -9.05 5.03 -55.78
C ALA A 137 -10.57 4.78 -55.57
N ALA A 138 -11.20 5.74 -54.88
CA ALA A 138 -12.49 6.42 -55.12
C ALA A 138 -13.79 5.56 -55.31
N SER A 139 -15.01 5.92 -54.85
CA SER A 139 -15.63 7.19 -54.43
C SER A 139 -17.08 6.92 -53.87
N PRO A 140 -18.00 7.90 -53.61
CA PRO A 140 -18.70 8.03 -52.32
C PRO A 140 -20.23 7.75 -52.35
N GLY A 141 -20.84 7.67 -51.17
CA GLY A 141 -22.30 7.55 -51.00
C GLY A 141 -22.80 8.14 -49.68
N THR A 142 -23.50 9.26 -49.80
CA THR A 142 -24.29 10.04 -48.83
C THR A 142 -25.16 9.26 -47.85
N ALA A 143 -25.20 9.68 -46.57
CA ALA A 143 -26.36 10.35 -45.95
C ALA A 143 -26.14 10.56 -44.45
N ALA A 144 -26.45 11.77 -43.99
CA ALA A 144 -26.52 12.13 -42.59
C ALA A 144 -27.83 11.65 -41.98
N GLU A 145 -27.80 11.06 -40.79
CA GLU A 145 -28.93 11.15 -39.85
C GLU A 145 -28.41 11.46 -38.45
N LYS A 146 -29.02 12.51 -37.90
CA LYS A 146 -28.79 13.07 -36.57
C LYS A 146 -29.72 12.38 -35.59
N GLU A 147 -29.18 12.12 -34.41
CA GLU A 147 -29.86 12.23 -33.12
C GLU A 147 -30.82 11.10 -32.71
N THR A 148 -30.40 10.34 -31.69
CA THR A 148 -31.19 10.26 -30.45
C THR A 148 -30.32 9.80 -29.28
N ARG A 149 -30.14 10.69 -28.30
CA ARG A 149 -29.68 10.36 -26.95
C ARG A 149 -30.58 9.25 -26.39
N ARG A 150 -30.01 8.08 -26.13
CA ARG A 150 -30.51 7.16 -25.12
C ARG A 150 -29.39 6.83 -24.14
N ARG A 151 -29.65 7.17 -22.89
CA ARG A 151 -28.91 6.85 -21.68
C ARG A 151 -28.94 5.33 -21.52
N GLY A 152 -27.95 4.64 -22.06
CA GLY A 152 -27.75 3.20 -21.89
C GLY A 152 -26.92 2.95 -20.63
N SER A 153 -27.44 2.11 -19.74
CA SER A 153 -26.72 1.56 -18.60
C SER A 153 -25.40 0.93 -19.05
N GLN A 154 -24.30 1.28 -18.37
CA GLN A 154 -22.98 0.70 -18.60
C GLN A 154 -22.90 -0.71 -17.97
N ASP A 155 -23.74 -1.62 -18.44
CA ASP A 155 -23.53 -3.06 -18.30
C ASP A 155 -23.04 -3.57 -19.65
N SER A 156 -21.86 -3.10 -20.08
CA SER A 156 -21.16 -3.70 -21.21
C SER A 156 -20.38 -4.90 -20.68
N GLU A 157 -20.79 -6.10 -21.10
CA GLU A 157 -20.06 -7.37 -20.96
C GLU A 157 -18.57 -7.13 -21.23
N THR A 158 -17.78 -7.14 -20.16
CA THR A 158 -16.33 -6.91 -20.21
C THR A 158 -15.66 -8.22 -20.59
N ALA A 159 -14.66 -8.15 -21.49
CA ALA A 159 -13.88 -9.33 -21.87
C ALA A 159 -13.34 -10.04 -20.60
N PRO A 160 -13.47 -11.37 -20.48
CA PRO A 160 -12.93 -12.11 -19.35
C PRO A 160 -11.44 -11.80 -19.20
N GLY A 161 -10.97 -11.45 -18.01
CA GLY A 161 -9.54 -11.19 -17.77
C GLY A 161 -9.12 -9.72 -17.64
N LEU A 162 -10.00 -8.77 -17.99
CA LEU A 162 -9.63 -7.34 -18.10
C LEU A 162 -9.28 -6.69 -16.76
N TRP A 163 -9.96 -7.13 -15.70
CA TRP A 163 -9.90 -6.56 -14.35
C TRP A 163 -9.27 -7.52 -13.33
N ASP A 164 -8.61 -8.58 -13.80
CA ASP A 164 -8.10 -9.65 -12.95
C ASP A 164 -7.15 -9.11 -11.87
N GLY A 165 -7.48 -9.38 -10.61
CA GLY A 165 -6.75 -8.90 -9.43
C GLY A 165 -7.20 -7.54 -8.89
N LEU A 166 -8.16 -6.87 -9.54
CA LEU A 166 -8.80 -5.64 -9.06
C LEU A 166 -10.24 -5.87 -8.59
N GLU A 167 -10.73 -7.11 -8.53
CA GLU A 167 -12.12 -7.42 -8.21
C GLU A 167 -12.52 -6.90 -6.84
N HIS A 168 -11.62 -7.03 -5.85
CA HIS A 168 -11.80 -6.53 -4.49
C HIS A 168 -12.02 -5.01 -4.44
N MET A 169 -11.58 -4.27 -5.47
CA MET A 169 -11.77 -2.83 -5.52
C MET A 169 -13.15 -2.43 -6.02
N ARG A 170 -13.90 -3.33 -6.68
CA ARG A 170 -15.21 -3.02 -7.30
C ARG A 170 -16.29 -2.69 -6.29
N ASP A 171 -16.16 -3.19 -5.07
CA ASP A 171 -17.13 -2.99 -4.01
C ASP A 171 -17.00 -1.61 -3.35
N TYR A 172 -15.93 -0.86 -3.64
CA TYR A 172 -15.73 0.48 -3.13
C TYR A 172 -16.39 1.55 -4.01
N PRO A 173 -17.28 2.39 -3.45
CA PRO A 173 -18.02 3.39 -4.22
C PRO A 173 -17.20 4.63 -4.60
N ASP A 174 -16.02 4.83 -4.02
CA ASP A 174 -15.11 5.96 -4.29
C ASP A 174 -14.17 5.72 -5.48
N GLY A 175 -14.45 4.68 -6.27
CA GLY A 175 -13.68 4.25 -7.43
C GLY A 175 -14.15 4.81 -8.76
N THR A 176 -13.20 5.22 -9.60
CA THR A 176 -13.42 5.46 -11.03
C THR A 176 -12.72 4.37 -11.85
N TRP A 177 -13.38 3.85 -12.89
CA TRP A 177 -12.88 2.74 -13.70
C TRP A 177 -12.66 3.19 -15.14
N CYS A 178 -11.46 2.98 -15.67
CA CYS A 178 -11.09 3.41 -17.01
C CYS A 178 -10.25 2.36 -17.75
N THR A 179 -10.22 2.47 -19.08
CA THR A 179 -9.41 1.64 -19.98
C THR A 179 -8.34 2.45 -20.71
N ASP A 180 -8.40 3.77 -20.63
CA ASP A 180 -7.48 4.71 -21.27
C ASP A 180 -6.56 5.33 -20.20
N PRO A 181 -5.23 5.15 -20.29
CA PRO A 181 -4.29 5.71 -19.32
C PRO A 181 -4.36 7.24 -19.23
N ALA A 182 -4.82 7.94 -20.27
CA ALA A 182 -4.99 9.40 -20.24
C ALA A 182 -6.08 9.87 -19.27
N GLN A 183 -6.96 8.97 -18.82
CA GLN A 183 -8.01 9.27 -17.83
C GLN A 183 -7.53 9.09 -16.38
N VAL A 184 -6.34 8.53 -16.17
CA VAL A 184 -5.77 8.34 -14.84
C VAL A 184 -5.23 9.68 -14.32
N PRO A 185 -5.66 10.14 -13.14
CA PRO A 185 -5.19 11.42 -12.58
C PRO A 185 -3.70 11.34 -12.22
N THR A 186 -3.02 12.48 -12.29
CA THR A 186 -1.57 12.57 -12.01
C THR A 186 -1.25 13.52 -10.85
N GLU A 187 -2.21 14.37 -10.50
CA GLU A 187 -2.20 15.27 -9.37
C GLU A 187 -2.66 14.59 -8.07
N ASP A 188 -2.04 14.95 -6.96
CA ASP A 188 -2.36 14.49 -5.60
C ASP A 188 -2.42 12.96 -5.40
N VAL A 189 -1.79 12.20 -6.30
CA VAL A 189 -1.65 10.75 -6.20
C VAL A 189 -0.66 10.41 -5.10
N LEU A 190 -1.12 9.63 -4.13
CA LEU A 190 -0.35 9.22 -2.95
C LEU A 190 0.32 7.87 -3.14
N LYS A 191 -0.30 6.98 -3.92
CA LYS A 191 0.19 5.63 -4.20
C LYS A 191 -0.28 5.15 -5.57
N VAL A 192 0.57 4.42 -6.28
CA VAL A 192 0.17 3.62 -7.44
C VAL A 192 0.36 2.16 -7.10
N THR A 193 -0.66 1.34 -7.31
CA THR A 193 -0.60 -0.10 -7.06
C THR A 193 -0.73 -0.84 -8.38
N VAL A 194 0.30 -1.62 -8.73
CA VAL A 194 0.35 -2.42 -9.96
C VAL A 194 0.14 -3.89 -9.62
N VAL A 195 -0.70 -4.57 -10.39
CA VAL A 195 -1.02 -5.99 -10.19
C VAL A 195 -0.25 -6.83 -11.21
N SER A 196 0.64 -7.70 -10.74
CA SER A 196 1.43 -8.58 -11.60
C SER A 196 0.67 -9.86 -11.96
N ARG A 197 0.49 -10.11 -13.27
CA ARG A 197 -0.15 -11.34 -13.78
C ARG A 197 0.65 -12.63 -13.48
N ARG A 198 1.96 -12.56 -13.17
CA ARG A 198 2.78 -13.77 -13.00
C ARG A 198 2.43 -14.60 -11.75
N TYR A 199 1.74 -14.02 -10.77
CA TYR A 199 1.26 -14.73 -9.59
C TYR A 199 -0.19 -15.23 -9.72
N GLN A 200 -0.85 -14.96 -10.85
CA GLN A 200 -2.22 -15.39 -11.11
C GLN A 200 -2.25 -16.76 -11.80
N GLY A 201 -2.31 -17.79 -10.97
CA GLY A 201 -2.84 -19.12 -11.29
C GLY A 201 -3.38 -19.74 -10.01
N ARG A 202 -4.36 -20.65 -10.07
CA ARG A 202 -4.88 -21.34 -8.86
C ARG A 202 -3.74 -21.89 -7.99
N ALA A 203 -2.65 -22.36 -8.61
CA ALA A 203 -1.45 -22.80 -7.91
C ALA A 203 -0.77 -21.69 -7.07
N GLY A 204 -0.68 -20.44 -7.54
CA GLY A 204 -0.05 -19.34 -6.80
C GLY A 204 -0.84 -18.90 -5.56
N GLN A 205 -2.18 -18.88 -5.65
CA GLN A 205 -3.06 -18.57 -4.52
C GLN A 205 -3.23 -19.74 -3.54
N ASP A 206 -3.24 -20.99 -4.05
CA ASP A 206 -3.33 -22.19 -3.22
C ASP A 206 -2.03 -22.46 -2.45
N ILE A 207 -0.85 -22.09 -2.99
CA ILE A 207 0.43 -22.15 -2.26
C ILE A 207 0.42 -21.21 -1.05
N ILE A 208 -0.16 -20.01 -1.16
CA ILE A 208 -0.27 -19.04 -0.06
C ILE A 208 -1.29 -19.52 0.98
N ARG A 209 -2.46 -20.06 0.55
CA ARG A 209 -3.44 -20.63 1.48
C ARG A 209 -2.93 -21.89 2.20
N GLN A 210 -2.20 -22.78 1.52
CA GLN A 210 -1.66 -24.00 2.12
C GLN A 210 -0.52 -23.70 3.11
N ARG A 211 0.32 -22.68 2.85
CA ARG A 211 1.39 -22.27 3.78
C ARG A 211 0.87 -21.57 5.05
N ILE A 212 -0.30 -20.95 4.98
CA ILE A 212 -0.96 -20.33 6.15
C ILE A 212 -1.76 -21.38 6.96
N ALA A 213 -2.15 -22.50 6.35
CA ALA A 213 -3.05 -23.48 6.96
C ALA A 213 -2.39 -24.71 7.60
N ASP A 214 -1.11 -25.03 7.34
CA ASP A 214 -0.50 -26.26 7.87
C ASP A 214 0.99 -26.11 8.25
N PRO A 215 1.34 -25.96 9.55
CA PRO A 215 2.74 -25.87 10.00
C PRO A 215 3.39 -27.24 10.29
N LEU A 216 2.74 -28.37 10.04
CA LEU A 216 3.20 -29.69 10.50
C LEU A 216 3.11 -30.79 9.44
N GLN A 217 3.89 -30.70 8.36
CA GLN A 217 4.21 -31.91 7.58
C GLN A 217 5.51 -31.85 6.77
N GLU A 218 6.64 -31.74 7.45
CA GLU A 218 7.93 -32.23 6.92
C GLU A 218 8.53 -33.25 7.88
N ALA A 219 7.93 -34.44 7.92
CA ALA A 219 8.56 -35.64 8.45
C ALA A 219 7.86 -36.90 7.91
N ALA A 220 8.19 -37.33 6.67
CA ALA A 220 8.27 -38.75 6.27
C ALA A 220 8.61 -38.94 4.77
N ASP A 221 9.80 -39.51 4.54
CA ASP A 221 10.28 -40.36 3.43
C ASP A 221 10.37 -39.91 1.95
N PRO A 222 11.48 -40.24 1.25
CA PRO A 222 11.75 -39.87 -0.14
C PRO A 222 11.30 -40.98 -1.10
N GLY A 223 10.40 -40.67 -2.04
CA GLY A 223 10.02 -41.65 -3.05
C GLY A 223 9.24 -41.08 -4.23
N THR A 224 9.89 -41.10 -5.40
CA THR A 224 9.32 -40.94 -6.76
C THR A 224 9.34 -39.52 -7.34
N ARG A 225 10.47 -39.17 -7.96
CA ARG A 225 10.59 -38.03 -8.89
C ARG A 225 9.79 -38.30 -10.16
N ALA A 226 8.73 -37.52 -10.38
CA ALA A 226 8.29 -37.18 -11.73
C ALA A 226 8.98 -35.88 -12.14
N ALA A 227 9.68 -35.92 -13.28
CA ALA A 227 10.41 -34.81 -13.84
C ALA A 227 9.45 -33.76 -14.44
N GLY A 228 9.71 -32.48 -14.17
CA GLY A 228 9.20 -31.38 -14.99
C GLY A 228 8.33 -30.34 -14.27
N ALA A 229 8.91 -29.60 -13.33
CA ALA A 229 8.58 -28.20 -13.10
C ALA A 229 9.74 -27.58 -12.33
N GLN A 230 10.47 -26.66 -12.95
CA GLN A 230 11.42 -25.82 -12.24
C GLN A 230 10.63 -24.93 -11.28
N GLU A 231 10.62 -25.30 -10.00
CA GLU A 231 10.26 -24.43 -8.90
C GLU A 231 11.35 -23.36 -8.74
N THR A 232 11.07 -22.16 -9.22
CA THR A 232 11.77 -20.94 -8.80
C THR A 232 10.70 -19.87 -8.63
N GLY A 233 10.22 -19.68 -7.40
CA GLY A 233 9.11 -18.76 -7.13
C GLY A 233 9.12 -18.30 -5.67
N GLY A 234 10.19 -17.63 -5.25
CA GLY A 234 10.11 -16.69 -4.14
C GLY A 234 9.54 -15.35 -4.64
N PRO A 235 9.12 -14.43 -3.74
CA PRO A 235 8.81 -13.06 -4.13
C PRO A 235 10.06 -12.44 -4.78
N GLU A 236 9.94 -12.04 -6.04
CA GLU A 236 11.01 -11.37 -6.77
C GLU A 236 11.35 -10.03 -6.09
N PRO A 237 12.64 -9.66 -5.96
CA PRO A 237 13.02 -8.38 -5.36
C PRO A 237 12.45 -7.22 -6.16
N ALA A 238 12.18 -6.08 -5.51
CA ALA A 238 11.63 -4.87 -6.14
C ALA A 238 12.33 -4.44 -7.45
N GLY A 239 13.62 -4.79 -7.60
CA GLY A 239 14.40 -4.61 -8.82
C GLY A 239 13.85 -5.35 -10.03
N ALA A 240 13.27 -6.54 -9.87
CA ALA A 240 12.71 -7.32 -10.97
C ALA A 240 11.44 -6.68 -11.56
N LEU A 241 10.59 -6.03 -10.75
CA LEU A 241 9.44 -5.27 -11.29
C LEU A 241 9.89 -3.94 -11.88
N GLN A 242 10.87 -3.26 -11.28
CA GLN A 242 11.51 -2.10 -11.91
C GLN A 242 12.09 -2.49 -13.27
N ASP A 243 12.76 -3.63 -13.36
CA ASP A 243 13.30 -4.16 -14.62
C ASP A 243 12.18 -4.60 -15.58
N LEU A 244 11.09 -5.21 -15.08
CA LEU A 244 9.92 -5.62 -15.86
C LEU A 244 9.14 -4.43 -16.44
N LEU A 245 9.01 -3.35 -15.65
CA LEU A 245 8.39 -2.09 -16.06
C LEU A 245 9.40 -1.17 -16.78
N GLY A 246 10.68 -1.54 -16.81
CA GLY A 246 11.77 -0.70 -17.34
C GLY A 246 11.94 0.63 -16.58
N LEU A 247 11.48 0.71 -15.33
CA LEU A 247 11.46 1.93 -14.52
C LEU A 247 12.73 2.04 -13.67
N ARG A 248 13.60 2.98 -14.02
CA ARG A 248 14.62 3.53 -13.12
C ARG A 248 14.24 4.97 -12.81
N LEU A 249 13.38 5.14 -11.82
CA LEU A 249 12.88 6.46 -11.42
C LEU A 249 13.47 6.83 -10.05
N ASP A 250 14.37 7.82 -10.05
CA ASP A 250 14.81 8.45 -8.81
C ASP A 250 13.62 9.18 -8.16
N GLY A 251 13.41 8.97 -6.87
CA GLY A 251 12.34 9.65 -6.12
C GLY A 251 11.03 8.86 -6.00
N VAL A 252 11.01 7.56 -6.33
CA VAL A 252 9.95 6.62 -5.94
C VAL A 252 10.53 5.41 -5.21
N VAL A 253 9.70 4.73 -4.42
CA VAL A 253 10.02 3.46 -3.77
C VAL A 253 8.91 2.46 -4.10
N ALA A 254 9.30 1.23 -4.43
CA ALA A 254 8.39 0.12 -4.70
C ALA A 254 8.42 -0.90 -3.56
N TYR A 255 7.24 -1.31 -3.09
CA TYR A 255 7.02 -2.30 -2.05
C TYR A 255 6.28 -3.50 -2.67
N PRO A 256 7.00 -4.56 -3.05
CA PRO A 256 6.37 -5.78 -3.53
C PRO A 256 5.74 -6.54 -2.37
N HIS A 257 4.54 -7.05 -2.59
CA HIS A 257 3.78 -7.90 -1.69
C HIS A 257 3.80 -9.36 -2.21
N GLU A 258 3.67 -10.33 -1.30
CA GLU A 258 3.76 -11.76 -1.66
C GLU A 258 2.65 -12.24 -2.60
N ASP A 259 1.53 -11.52 -2.66
CA ASP A 259 0.37 -11.81 -3.50
C ASP A 259 0.53 -11.33 -4.96
N GLY A 260 1.70 -10.78 -5.32
CA GLY A 260 1.99 -10.26 -6.64
C GLY A 260 1.50 -8.84 -6.90
N VAL A 261 1.07 -8.14 -5.84
CA VAL A 261 0.79 -6.71 -5.88
C VAL A 261 2.05 -5.92 -5.58
N VAL A 262 2.25 -4.78 -6.24
CA VAL A 262 3.34 -3.86 -5.91
C VAL A 262 2.83 -2.45 -5.72
N ASP A 263 3.11 -1.91 -4.54
CA ASP A 263 2.83 -0.52 -4.22
C ASP A 263 4.01 0.37 -4.58
N VAL A 264 3.74 1.51 -5.22
CA VAL A 264 4.72 2.53 -5.56
C VAL A 264 4.32 3.83 -4.89
N CYS A 265 5.22 4.38 -4.07
CA CYS A 265 5.03 5.64 -3.35
C CYS A 265 6.17 6.63 -3.64
N ALA A 266 6.01 7.88 -3.23
CA ALA A 266 7.10 8.87 -3.25
C ALA A 266 8.24 8.42 -2.33
N ALA A 267 9.49 8.61 -2.76
CA ALA A 267 10.65 8.31 -1.92
C ALA A 267 10.77 9.27 -0.73
N GLY A 268 11.42 8.82 0.34
CA GLY A 268 11.60 9.58 1.58
C GLY A 268 10.39 9.53 2.54
N VAL A 269 9.33 8.84 2.13
CA VAL A 269 8.09 8.64 2.88
C VAL A 269 7.91 7.16 3.16
N ASP A 270 7.62 6.84 4.41
CA ASP A 270 7.46 5.47 4.91
C ASP A 270 6.60 5.49 6.19
N LYS A 271 6.25 4.31 6.69
CA LYS A 271 5.40 4.13 7.88
C LYS A 271 5.92 4.82 9.15
N SER A 272 7.22 5.13 9.26
CA SER A 272 7.81 5.84 10.40
C SER A 272 7.50 7.34 10.44
N VAL A 273 6.79 7.88 9.45
CA VAL A 273 6.53 9.33 9.32
C VAL A 273 5.92 9.97 10.56
N CYS A 274 5.07 9.24 11.30
CA CYS A 274 4.49 9.70 12.56
C CYS A 274 5.54 9.94 13.66
N MET A 275 6.59 9.11 13.72
CA MET A 275 7.65 9.20 14.74
C MET A 275 8.66 10.33 14.47
N ARG A 276 8.63 10.91 13.28
CA ARG A 276 9.48 12.05 12.86
C ARG A 276 8.85 13.40 13.18
N LEU A 277 7.61 13.42 13.66
CA LEU A 277 6.92 14.68 13.99
C LEU A 277 7.48 15.30 15.28
N PRO A 278 7.51 16.64 15.37
CA PRO A 278 7.87 17.32 16.60
C PRO A 278 6.80 17.06 17.68
N THR A 279 7.24 16.73 18.90
CA THR A 279 6.39 16.55 20.09
C THR A 279 6.06 17.91 20.74
N GLY A 280 4.88 18.06 21.35
CA GLY A 280 4.54 19.21 22.22
C GLY A 280 3.29 20.00 21.80
N GLU A 281 2.91 21.03 22.58
CA GLU A 281 1.83 21.97 22.24
C GLU A 281 2.33 23.07 21.27
N GLU A 282 1.42 23.65 20.48
CA GLU A 282 1.72 24.90 19.75
C GLU A 282 1.92 26.03 20.78
N GLU A 283 3.13 26.60 20.88
CA GLU A 283 3.20 27.97 21.38
C GLU A 283 2.42 28.86 20.39
N PRO A 284 1.46 29.67 20.86
CA PRO A 284 0.74 30.57 19.99
C PRO A 284 1.75 31.48 19.31
N ALA A 285 1.84 31.39 17.99
CA ALA A 285 2.77 32.17 17.20
C ALA A 285 2.57 33.66 17.53
N ALA A 286 3.56 34.25 18.22
CA ALA A 286 3.64 35.68 18.38
C ALA A 286 3.64 36.30 16.99
N SER A 287 2.66 37.16 16.73
CA SER A 287 2.52 37.92 15.50
C SER A 287 3.81 38.74 15.25
N GLY A 288 4.70 38.22 14.41
CA GLY A 288 6.03 38.77 14.18
C GLY A 288 6.36 38.86 12.70
N ARG A 289 5.92 39.98 12.11
CA ARG A 289 6.45 40.71 10.94
C ARG A 289 7.26 39.94 9.88
N ALA A 290 6.74 39.99 8.66
CA ALA A 290 7.39 39.56 7.42
C ALA A 290 8.76 40.23 7.22
N ASP A 291 9.75 39.41 6.84
CA ASP A 291 10.86 39.87 5.99
C ASP A 291 11.12 38.83 4.89
N THR A 292 11.16 39.33 3.67
CA THR A 292 11.31 38.61 2.42
C THR A 292 12.78 38.52 2.04
N THR A 293 13.34 37.31 1.90
CA THR A 293 14.32 36.97 0.84
C THR A 293 14.71 35.48 0.86
N GLU A 294 14.88 34.94 -0.36
CA GLU A 294 15.45 33.66 -0.76
C GLU A 294 14.61 32.37 -0.62
N ARG A 295 14.15 31.92 -1.79
CA ARG A 295 13.15 30.88 -2.04
C ARG A 295 13.85 29.55 -2.28
N THR A 296 14.24 28.88 -1.21
CA THR A 296 14.31 27.40 -1.21
C THR A 296 12.90 26.91 -0.95
N ALA A 297 12.38 26.00 -1.78
CA ALA A 297 11.04 25.45 -1.63
C ALA A 297 10.96 24.59 -0.35
N VAL A 298 10.79 25.24 0.80
CA VAL A 298 10.32 24.60 2.02
C VAL A 298 8.84 24.32 1.80
N MET A 299 8.49 23.04 1.76
CA MET A 299 7.11 22.54 1.74
C MET A 299 6.25 23.37 2.71
N GLY A 300 5.12 23.88 2.20
CA GLY A 300 4.19 24.71 2.96
C GLY A 300 3.89 24.10 4.33
N GLN A 301 4.26 24.83 5.37
CA GLN A 301 3.96 24.48 6.75
C GLN A 301 2.46 24.65 6.97
N ALA A 302 1.71 23.56 6.75
CA ALA A 302 0.40 23.37 7.38
C ALA A 302 0.56 23.47 8.92
N PRO A 303 -0.48 23.90 9.67
CA PRO A 303 -0.45 23.98 11.14
C PRO A 303 0.15 22.70 11.72
N GLY A 304 1.03 22.86 12.73
CA GLY A 304 1.96 21.81 13.13
C GLY A 304 1.21 20.53 13.46
N LEU A 305 1.43 19.48 12.66
CA LEU A 305 0.97 18.15 12.98
C LEU A 305 1.84 17.64 14.13
N ARG A 306 1.24 17.43 15.30
CA ARG A 306 1.93 17.02 16.53
C ARG A 306 1.18 15.88 17.17
N HIS A 307 1.92 14.89 17.63
CA HIS A 307 1.41 13.87 18.54
C HIS A 307 1.39 14.40 19.96
N ARG A 308 0.64 13.70 20.82
CA ARG A 308 0.90 13.73 22.26
C ARG A 308 2.39 13.45 22.53
N PRO A 309 2.96 13.96 23.63
CA PRO A 309 4.34 13.63 24.00
C PRO A 309 4.53 12.11 24.04
N VAL A 310 5.56 11.59 23.39
CA VAL A 310 5.93 10.17 23.41
C VAL A 310 7.37 10.04 23.88
N SER A 311 7.61 9.24 24.90
CA SER A 311 8.93 8.96 25.45
C SER A 311 9.51 7.63 24.99
N THR A 312 8.64 6.66 24.67
CA THR A 312 9.02 5.34 24.15
C THR A 312 8.14 4.98 22.97
N TRP A 313 8.75 4.62 21.85
CA TRP A 313 8.04 4.09 20.68
C TRP A 313 8.09 2.56 20.63
N VAL A 314 6.93 1.93 20.41
CA VAL A 314 6.77 0.51 20.09
C VAL A 314 6.29 0.40 18.65
N ALA A 315 6.99 -0.34 17.81
CA ALA A 315 6.56 -0.64 16.44
C ALA A 315 6.30 -2.13 16.25
N VAL A 316 5.22 -2.49 15.56
CA VAL A 316 4.84 -3.88 15.27
C VAL A 316 4.69 -4.07 13.77
N GLY A 317 5.35 -5.06 13.18
CA GLY A 317 5.22 -5.36 11.75
C GLY A 317 5.76 -6.73 11.36
N ASN A 318 5.52 -7.11 10.10
CA ASN A 318 5.88 -8.41 9.53
C ASN A 318 6.57 -8.32 8.17
N ASP A 319 6.53 -7.18 7.49
CA ASP A 319 6.95 -7.07 6.09
C ASP A 319 7.96 -5.94 5.82
N ALA A 320 8.50 -5.90 4.61
CA ALA A 320 9.58 -5.00 4.20
C ALA A 320 9.21 -3.51 4.34
N ASN A 321 7.94 -3.14 4.14
CA ASN A 321 7.45 -1.78 4.35
C ASN A 321 7.42 -1.35 5.84
N ASP A 322 7.62 -2.28 6.78
CA ASP A 322 7.66 -2.02 8.22
C ASP A 322 9.07 -1.74 8.74
N ILE A 323 10.11 -2.10 7.98
CA ILE A 323 11.51 -2.04 8.40
C ILE A 323 11.86 -0.64 8.94
N ALA A 324 11.42 0.41 8.25
CA ALA A 324 11.72 1.79 8.63
C ALA A 324 11.10 2.16 9.98
N MET A 325 9.83 1.80 10.24
CA MET A 325 9.18 2.09 11.52
C MET A 325 9.75 1.25 12.65
N ILE A 326 10.11 -0.02 12.40
CA ILE A 326 10.73 -0.89 13.41
C ILE A 326 12.10 -0.35 13.81
N ARG A 327 12.94 0.07 12.85
CA ARG A 327 14.25 0.68 13.14
C ARG A 327 14.13 2.03 13.85
N ALA A 328 13.05 2.77 13.62
CA ALA A 328 12.81 4.06 14.26
C ALA A 328 12.33 3.92 15.72
N ALA A 329 11.70 2.79 16.08
CA ALA A 329 11.16 2.56 17.41
C ALA A 329 12.23 2.21 18.45
N ASP A 330 11.92 2.43 19.73
CA ASP A 330 12.73 1.95 20.85
C ASP A 330 12.58 0.42 20.98
N ILE A 331 11.36 -0.06 20.82
CA ILE A 331 11.01 -1.48 20.86
C ILE A 331 10.35 -1.89 19.55
N GLY A 332 10.88 -2.93 18.93
CA GLY A 332 10.33 -3.55 17.72
C GLY A 332 9.72 -4.90 18.05
N VAL A 333 8.50 -5.14 17.61
CA VAL A 333 7.83 -6.44 17.65
C VAL A 333 7.72 -6.94 16.21
N ILE A 334 8.43 -8.02 15.91
CA ILE A 334 8.42 -8.68 14.60
C ILE A 334 7.46 -9.86 14.67
N VAL A 335 6.51 -9.93 13.75
CA VAL A 335 5.55 -11.03 13.68
C VAL A 335 6.02 -12.07 12.67
N GLY A 336 6.15 -13.33 13.11
CA GLY A 336 6.70 -14.42 12.32
C GLY A 336 8.23 -14.44 12.26
N ASP A 337 8.76 -15.21 11.32
CA ASP A 337 10.19 -15.48 11.17
C ASP A 337 10.91 -14.54 10.18
N GLY A 338 10.13 -13.72 9.47
CA GLY A 338 10.66 -12.71 8.53
C GLY A 338 11.53 -11.64 9.21
N LEU A 339 12.07 -10.75 8.38
CA LEU A 339 12.83 -9.57 8.84
C LEU A 339 14.01 -9.92 9.76
N GLU A 340 14.72 -11.02 9.49
CA GLU A 340 15.76 -11.62 10.36
C GLU A 340 16.81 -10.60 10.85
N GLU A 341 17.24 -9.69 9.98
CA GLU A 341 18.29 -8.70 10.27
C GLU A 341 17.76 -7.41 10.90
N VAL A 342 16.44 -7.23 10.96
CA VAL A 342 15.83 -5.99 11.45
C VAL A 342 15.94 -5.92 12.97
N ARG A 343 16.35 -4.76 13.48
CA ARG A 343 16.46 -4.45 14.91
C ARG A 343 15.91 -3.05 15.17
N ALA A 344 15.15 -2.92 16.24
CA ALA A 344 14.80 -1.62 16.83
C ALA A 344 15.95 -1.08 17.69
N ARG A 345 15.83 0.17 18.16
CA ARG A 345 16.91 0.90 18.82
C ARG A 345 17.38 0.28 20.13
N ARG A 346 16.47 -0.31 20.92
CA ARG A 346 16.79 -0.88 22.24
C ARG A 346 16.49 -2.37 22.33
N GLN A 347 15.30 -2.78 21.89
CA GLN A 347 14.86 -4.17 22.04
C GLN A 347 14.06 -4.63 20.84
N THR A 348 14.33 -5.85 20.38
CA THR A 348 13.52 -6.51 19.34
C THR A 348 12.95 -7.80 19.91
N VAL A 349 11.64 -7.96 19.81
CA VAL A 349 10.87 -9.12 20.26
C VAL A 349 10.29 -9.79 19.02
N ARG A 350 10.34 -11.11 18.94
CA ARG A 350 9.66 -11.90 17.92
C ARG A 350 8.44 -12.58 18.52
N VAL A 351 7.32 -12.54 17.81
CA VAL A 351 6.08 -13.22 18.19
C VAL A 351 5.58 -14.11 17.04
N PRO A 352 4.88 -15.21 17.32
CA PRO A 352 4.34 -16.06 16.27
C PRO A 352 3.32 -15.33 15.39
N SER A 353 3.27 -15.65 14.09
CA SER A 353 2.26 -15.14 13.16
C SER A 353 0.92 -15.85 13.36
N ARG A 354 0.17 -15.42 14.39
CA ARG A 354 -1.18 -15.93 14.67
C ARG A 354 -2.01 -14.93 15.49
N PRO A 355 -3.35 -15.01 15.41
CA PRO A 355 -4.23 -14.23 16.27
C PRO A 355 -3.87 -14.34 17.76
N GLY A 356 -3.96 -13.22 18.45
CA GLY A 356 -3.70 -13.02 19.86
C GLY A 356 -2.25 -12.76 20.23
N ALA A 357 -1.28 -13.11 19.38
CA ALA A 357 0.15 -13.00 19.72
C ALA A 357 0.60 -11.54 19.90
N VAL A 358 0.24 -10.67 18.94
CA VAL A 358 0.56 -9.24 18.99
C VAL A 358 -0.16 -8.54 20.14
N VAL A 359 -1.47 -8.75 20.28
CA VAL A 359 -2.23 -8.10 21.35
C VAL A 359 -1.71 -8.51 22.73
N SER A 360 -1.37 -9.79 22.93
CA SER A 360 -0.78 -10.27 24.18
C SER A 360 0.54 -9.58 24.54
N ILE A 361 1.47 -9.41 23.58
CA ILE A 361 2.74 -8.75 23.88
C ILE A 361 2.54 -7.26 24.13
N LEU A 362 1.62 -6.59 23.41
CA LEU A 362 1.29 -5.19 23.65
C LEU A 362 0.67 -4.98 25.04
N GLU A 363 -0.27 -5.84 25.45
CA GLU A 363 -0.85 -5.79 26.81
C GLU A 363 0.21 -5.99 27.89
N GLN A 364 1.17 -6.89 27.69
CA GLN A 364 2.30 -7.10 28.62
C GLN A 364 3.23 -5.88 28.68
N LEU A 365 3.57 -5.30 27.53
CA LEU A 365 4.47 -4.15 27.45
C LEU A 365 3.84 -2.88 28.06
N LEU A 366 2.53 -2.72 27.92
CA LEU A 366 1.77 -1.54 28.35
C LEU A 366 1.09 -1.71 29.72
N GLU A 367 1.26 -2.87 30.37
CA GLU A 367 0.61 -3.21 31.65
C GLU A 367 -0.93 -3.06 31.60
N LEU A 368 -1.52 -3.37 30.45
CA LEU A 368 -2.96 -3.37 30.23
C LEU A 368 -3.52 -4.75 30.53
N HIS A 369 -3.67 -5.08 31.81
CA HIS A 369 -4.28 -6.33 32.24
C HIS A 369 -5.81 -6.29 32.16
N HIS A 370 -6.41 -7.49 32.05
CA HIS A 370 -7.84 -7.72 31.86
C HIS A 370 -8.70 -7.26 33.04
#